data_AF-A0A7C1YFN1-F1
#
_entry.id   AF-A0A7C1YFN1-F1
#
_cell.length_a   1.000
_cell.length_b   1.000
_cell.length_c   1.000
_cell.angle_alpha   90.00
_cell.angle_beta   90.00
_cell.angle_gamma   90.00
#
_symmetry.space_group_name_H-M   'P 1'
#
loop_
_entity.id
_entity.type
_entity.pdbx_description
1 polymer ?
#
loop_
_entity_poly.entity_id
_entity_poly.type
_entity_poly.pdbx_seq_one_letter_code
_entity_poly.pdbx_strand_id
1 'polypeptide(L)'
;MDRTRTPQSGIFAEGDRHHGFVEFDVVRSGGPVAADAALGEALAGLVTTAGESPWHGVVCLGSGMARELLGDDVPPGLRDFGGVGKGDRHAPATQHDLMIWIHGPDSDVVFDGMRDSVRSLGGSAVVVGETAGFVYHDSRDLSGFIDGTENPALDEAPGVAVVAGGPGGGGSLVFSQRWIHDLDTIESMPVPEQEKVIGRTKADSVELDPLPPDSHVARMVVADDSGEEIEI
;
A
#
# COMPACT_ATOMS: atom_id res chain seq x y z
N MET A 1 -4.04 29.94 -10.37
CA MET A 1 -2.79 29.71 -9.64
C MET A 1 -2.70 28.23 -9.46
N ASP A 2 -1.74 27.60 -10.13
CA ASP A 2 -1.43 26.19 -9.98
C ASP A 2 -0.97 25.99 -8.53
N ARG A 3 -1.83 25.39 -7.70
CA ARG A 3 -1.41 24.94 -6.38
C ARG A 3 -0.56 23.72 -6.67
N THR A 4 0.74 23.80 -6.43
CA THR A 4 1.64 22.65 -6.48
C THR A 4 1.01 21.55 -5.64
N ARG A 5 0.52 20.50 -6.30
CA ARG A 5 -0.08 19.35 -5.65
C ARG A 5 1.06 18.50 -5.13
N THR A 6 1.16 18.37 -3.81
CA THR A 6 2.21 17.61 -3.13
C THR A 6 1.65 16.26 -2.71
N PRO A 7 2.41 15.16 -2.87
CA PRO A 7 2.00 13.86 -2.35
C PRO A 7 1.81 13.91 -0.83
N GLN A 8 0.95 13.04 -0.32
CA GLN A 8 0.82 12.83 1.13
C GLN A 8 2.19 12.38 1.66
N SER A 9 2.68 13.04 2.73
CA SER A 9 4.03 12.81 3.23
C SER A 9 4.28 11.39 3.72
N GLY A 10 3.23 10.69 4.18
CA GLY A 10 3.34 9.29 4.61
C GLY A 10 3.79 8.33 3.50
N ILE A 11 3.59 8.67 2.22
CA ILE A 11 4.02 7.80 1.10
C ILE A 11 5.52 7.58 1.10
N PHE A 12 6.31 8.58 1.52
CA PHE A 12 7.77 8.58 1.45
C PHE A 12 8.44 8.72 2.82
N ALA A 13 7.69 8.55 3.90
CA ALA A 13 8.27 8.60 5.24
C ALA A 13 8.96 7.27 5.57
N GLU A 14 10.23 7.36 6.00
CA GLU A 14 11.08 6.20 6.30
C GLU A 14 11.39 6.07 7.80
N GLY A 15 11.90 4.90 8.18
CA GLY A 15 12.44 4.62 9.50
C GLY A 15 11.39 4.16 10.52
N ASP A 16 10.12 4.16 10.14
CA ASP A 16 9.05 3.61 10.96
C ASP A 16 9.12 2.09 11.06
N ARG A 17 8.73 1.59 12.24
CA ARG A 17 8.84 0.18 12.59
C ARG A 17 7.51 -0.49 12.82
N HIS A 18 6.45 0.28 12.93
CA HIS A 18 5.10 -0.19 13.19
C HIS A 18 4.15 0.39 12.15
N HIS A 19 3.20 -0.42 11.72
CA HIS A 19 2.23 -0.07 10.70
C HIS A 19 0.83 -0.51 11.14
N GLY A 20 -0.17 0.20 10.65
CA GLY A 20 -1.59 -0.09 10.83
C GLY A 20 -2.30 0.14 9.52
N PHE A 21 -3.11 -0.82 9.10
CA PHE A 21 -3.94 -0.72 7.91
C PHE A 21 -5.39 -0.83 8.37
N VAL A 22 -6.17 0.23 8.17
CA VAL A 22 -7.59 0.24 8.53
C VAL A 22 -8.41 0.46 7.26
N GLU A 23 -9.28 -0.50 6.96
CA GLU A 23 -10.17 -0.49 5.81
C GLU A 23 -11.58 -0.11 6.25
N PHE A 24 -12.25 0.72 5.47
CA PHE A 24 -13.59 1.21 5.78
C PHE A 24 -14.54 1.09 4.58
N ASP A 25 -15.80 0.81 4.89
CA ASP A 25 -16.93 1.03 3.97
C ASP A 25 -17.73 2.26 4.42
N VAL A 26 -18.09 3.13 3.49
CA VAL A 26 -18.83 4.38 3.78
C VAL A 26 -20.32 4.08 3.96
N VAL A 27 -20.90 4.66 5.01
CA VAL A 27 -22.32 4.55 5.33
C VAL A 27 -23.13 5.44 4.40
N ARG A 28 -23.83 4.84 3.44
CA ARG A 28 -24.64 5.57 2.45
C ARG A 28 -26.08 5.76 2.94
N SER A 29 -26.52 7.01 3.10
CA SER A 29 -27.88 7.37 3.54
C SER A 29 -28.88 7.62 2.40
N GLY A 30 -28.55 7.20 1.17
CA GLY A 30 -29.45 7.25 0.00
C GLY A 30 -29.17 8.36 -1.03
N GLY A 31 -28.02 9.05 -0.93
CA GLY A 31 -27.52 10.02 -1.92
C GLY A 31 -26.05 9.77 -2.29
N PRO A 32 -25.50 10.51 -3.28
CA PRO A 32 -24.09 10.40 -3.66
C PRO A 32 -23.19 10.85 -2.50
N VAL A 33 -22.06 10.15 -2.29
CA VAL A 33 -21.11 10.46 -1.21
C VAL A 33 -20.51 11.86 -1.37
N ALA A 34 -20.35 12.33 -2.61
CA ALA A 34 -19.89 13.68 -2.92
C ALA A 34 -20.76 14.81 -2.32
N ALA A 35 -22.03 14.51 -1.98
CA ALA A 35 -22.92 15.46 -1.32
C ALA A 35 -22.77 15.47 0.22
N ASP A 36 -22.02 14.53 0.79
CA ASP A 36 -21.71 14.47 2.21
C ASP A 36 -20.49 15.32 2.55
N ALA A 37 -20.76 16.60 2.83
CA ALA A 37 -19.72 17.55 3.23
C ALA A 37 -18.97 17.11 4.50
N ALA A 38 -19.62 16.38 5.42
CA ALA A 38 -18.99 15.93 6.65
C ALA A 38 -17.93 14.87 6.38
N LEU A 39 -18.18 13.94 5.46
CA LEU A 39 -17.17 12.97 5.05
C LEU A 39 -16.00 13.65 4.34
N GLY A 40 -16.27 14.59 3.44
CA GLY A 40 -15.20 15.35 2.76
C GLY A 40 -14.31 16.12 3.72
N GLU A 41 -14.91 16.80 4.71
CA GLU A 41 -14.19 17.49 5.79
C GLU A 41 -13.39 16.51 6.67
N ALA A 42 -13.96 15.35 7.01
CA ALA A 42 -13.27 14.32 7.79
C ALA A 42 -12.04 13.77 7.06
N LEU A 43 -12.16 13.46 5.76
CA LEU A 43 -11.04 12.97 4.94
C LEU A 43 -9.95 14.04 4.79
N ALA A 44 -10.31 15.29 4.53
CA ALA A 44 -9.35 16.39 4.47
C ALA A 44 -8.65 16.60 5.82
N GLY A 45 -9.40 16.55 6.93
CA GLY A 45 -8.87 16.64 8.27
C GLY A 45 -7.91 15.50 8.63
N LEU A 46 -8.15 14.30 8.13
CA LEU A 46 -7.24 13.16 8.30
C LEU A 46 -5.90 13.37 7.58
N VAL A 47 -5.94 13.85 6.33
CA VAL A 47 -4.72 14.17 5.58
C VAL A 47 -3.90 15.26 6.30
N THR A 48 -4.55 16.29 6.84
CA THR A 48 -3.86 17.32 7.64
C THR A 48 -3.28 16.74 8.93
N THR A 49 -4.07 15.97 9.68
CA THR A 49 -3.65 15.38 10.96
C THR A 49 -2.45 14.47 10.78
N ALA A 50 -2.44 13.64 9.73
CA ALA A 50 -1.33 12.76 9.38
C ALA A 50 -0.01 13.51 9.09
N GLY A 51 -0.08 14.77 8.65
CA GLY A 51 1.10 15.60 8.41
C GLY A 51 1.66 16.30 9.65
N GLU A 52 0.91 16.34 10.75
CA GLU A 52 1.25 17.08 11.98
C GLU A 52 1.40 16.15 13.21
N SER A 53 1.14 14.85 13.03
CA SER A 53 1.12 13.84 14.08
C SER A 53 2.50 13.20 14.32
N PRO A 54 2.69 12.53 15.47
CA PRO A 54 3.88 11.69 15.71
C PRO A 54 3.86 10.37 14.90
N TRP A 55 2.76 10.10 14.19
CA TRP A 55 2.61 9.04 13.20
C TRP A 55 2.42 9.66 11.82
N HIS A 56 2.78 8.91 10.80
CA HIS A 56 2.53 9.20 9.39
C HIS A 56 1.28 8.47 8.90
N GLY A 57 0.57 9.06 7.95
CA GLY A 57 -0.65 8.48 7.41
C GLY A 57 -0.85 8.77 5.93
N VAL A 58 -1.50 7.82 5.26
CA VAL A 58 -1.92 7.93 3.86
C VAL A 58 -3.39 7.54 3.76
N VAL A 59 -4.23 8.48 3.34
CA VAL A 59 -5.65 8.25 3.05
C VAL A 59 -5.77 7.79 1.59
N CYS A 60 -6.26 6.57 1.41
CA CYS A 60 -6.42 5.92 0.12
C CYS A 60 -7.91 5.73 -0.20
N LEU A 61 -8.30 6.03 -1.44
CA LEU A 61 -9.67 5.91 -1.92
C LEU A 61 -9.82 4.69 -2.82
N GLY A 62 -10.83 3.86 -2.58
CA GLY A 62 -11.27 2.85 -3.54
C GLY A 62 -11.75 3.49 -4.84
N SER A 63 -11.74 2.75 -5.96
CA SER A 63 -12.00 3.37 -7.28
C SER A 63 -13.39 4.00 -7.40
N GLY A 64 -14.41 3.41 -6.77
CA GLY A 64 -15.75 3.98 -6.67
C GLY A 64 -15.76 5.30 -5.90
N MET A 65 -15.14 5.33 -4.73
CA MET A 65 -15.04 6.53 -3.89
C MET A 65 -14.26 7.64 -4.59
N ALA A 66 -13.15 7.31 -5.24
CA ALA A 66 -12.36 8.25 -6.03
C ALA A 66 -13.19 8.89 -7.15
N ARG A 67 -14.01 8.10 -7.88
CA ARG A 67 -14.91 8.64 -8.91
C ARG A 67 -15.96 9.58 -8.35
N GLU A 68 -16.54 9.25 -7.19
CA GLU A 68 -17.53 10.11 -6.56
C GLU A 68 -16.91 11.42 -6.06
N LEU A 69 -15.75 11.37 -5.39
CA LEU A 69 -15.14 12.53 -4.74
C LEU A 69 -14.29 13.41 -5.67
N LEU A 70 -13.56 12.81 -6.61
CA LEU A 70 -12.61 13.52 -7.46
C LEU A 70 -13.20 13.92 -8.83
N GLY A 71 -14.25 13.25 -9.29
CA GLY A 71 -14.90 13.55 -10.57
C GLY A 71 -13.92 13.49 -11.74
N ASP A 72 -13.76 14.61 -12.45
CA ASP A 72 -12.84 14.73 -13.59
C ASP A 72 -11.35 14.70 -13.20
N ASP A 73 -11.04 14.74 -11.90
CA ASP A 73 -9.68 14.70 -11.36
C ASP A 73 -9.22 13.28 -11.00
N VAL A 74 -9.99 12.24 -11.34
CA VAL A 74 -9.56 10.84 -11.15
C VAL A 74 -8.36 10.51 -12.06
N PRO A 75 -7.27 9.91 -11.53
CA PRO A 75 -6.14 9.53 -12.36
C PRO A 75 -6.51 8.48 -13.41
N PRO A 76 -5.90 8.55 -14.62
CA PRO A 76 -6.16 7.59 -15.67
C PRO A 76 -5.79 6.17 -15.22
N GLY A 77 -6.59 5.18 -15.63
CA GLY A 77 -6.33 3.77 -15.32
C GLY A 77 -6.83 3.29 -13.95
N LEU A 78 -7.31 4.19 -13.08
CA LEU A 78 -7.88 3.79 -11.79
C LEU A 78 -9.13 2.92 -11.98
N ARG A 79 -9.05 1.69 -11.48
CA ARG A 79 -10.10 0.67 -11.59
C ARG A 79 -10.08 -0.26 -10.39
N ASP A 80 -11.20 -0.93 -10.15
CA ASP A 80 -11.24 -2.00 -9.16
C ASP A 80 -10.34 -3.15 -9.61
N PHE A 81 -9.73 -3.81 -8.63
CA PHE A 81 -9.00 -5.04 -8.88
C PHE A 81 -9.97 -6.15 -9.27
N GLY A 82 -9.75 -6.77 -10.43
CA GLY A 82 -10.67 -7.78 -10.99
C GLY A 82 -10.45 -9.21 -10.46
N GLY A 83 -9.46 -9.41 -9.59
CA GLY A 83 -8.95 -10.73 -9.25
C GLY A 83 -8.13 -11.35 -10.39
N VAL A 84 -7.12 -12.15 -10.04
CA VAL A 84 -6.29 -12.87 -11.02
C VAL A 84 -5.92 -14.27 -10.52
N GLY A 85 -5.54 -15.17 -11.42
CA GLY A 85 -5.06 -16.51 -11.05
C GLY A 85 -6.06 -17.64 -11.34
N LYS A 86 -5.66 -18.87 -10.99
CA LYS A 86 -6.39 -20.12 -11.28
C LYS A 86 -6.17 -21.15 -10.17
N GLY A 87 -7.23 -21.89 -9.81
CA GLY A 87 -7.17 -22.92 -8.77
C GLY A 87 -6.72 -22.34 -7.44
N ASP A 88 -5.79 -23.02 -6.76
CA ASP A 88 -5.28 -22.62 -5.45
C ASP A 88 -4.34 -21.40 -5.49
N ARG A 89 -3.93 -20.95 -6.69
CA ARG A 89 -3.16 -19.72 -6.90
C ARG A 89 -4.10 -18.65 -7.44
N HIS A 90 -4.87 -18.05 -6.54
CA HIS A 90 -5.85 -17.01 -6.86
C HIS A 90 -5.67 -15.81 -5.94
N ALA A 91 -5.52 -14.62 -6.54
CA ALA A 91 -5.60 -13.34 -5.87
C ALA A 91 -7.04 -12.81 -5.98
N PRO A 92 -7.84 -12.85 -4.91
CA PRO A 92 -9.24 -12.42 -4.93
C PRO A 92 -9.36 -10.88 -4.94
N ALA A 93 -10.53 -10.40 -5.37
CA ALA A 93 -10.90 -8.99 -5.27
C ALA A 93 -11.73 -8.75 -4.00
N THR A 94 -11.24 -7.89 -3.10
CA THR A 94 -11.90 -7.51 -1.84
C THR A 94 -11.89 -5.99 -1.68
N GLN A 95 -12.36 -5.27 -2.69
CA GLN A 95 -12.31 -3.81 -2.74
C GLN A 95 -13.18 -3.18 -1.65
N HIS A 96 -12.61 -2.20 -0.94
CA HIS A 96 -13.29 -1.35 0.04
C HIS A 96 -13.32 0.11 -0.41
N ASP A 97 -14.15 0.92 0.24
CA ASP A 97 -14.32 2.34 -0.09
C ASP A 97 -13.10 3.18 0.30
N LEU A 98 -12.47 2.88 1.44
CA LEU A 98 -11.31 3.59 1.97
C LEU A 98 -10.31 2.61 2.58
N MET A 99 -9.03 2.95 2.48
CA MET A 99 -7.97 2.37 3.30
C MET A 99 -7.16 3.53 3.89
N ILE A 100 -6.84 3.46 5.17
CA ILE A 100 -5.87 4.37 5.79
C ILE A 100 -4.67 3.52 6.19
N TRP A 101 -3.51 3.84 5.63
CA TRP A 101 -2.23 3.30 6.05
C TRP A 101 -1.62 4.27 7.08
N ILE A 102 -1.42 3.81 8.30
CA ILE A 102 -0.80 4.54 9.41
C ILE A 102 0.54 3.86 9.70
N HIS A 103 1.58 4.63 9.96
CA HIS A 103 2.87 4.09 10.40
C HIS A 103 3.62 5.04 11.31
N GLY A 104 4.52 4.49 12.12
CA GLY A 104 5.19 5.25 13.17
C GLY A 104 6.31 4.47 13.87
N PRO A 105 7.01 5.14 14.80
CA PRO A 105 8.17 4.58 15.49
C PRO A 105 7.80 3.51 16.52
N ASP A 106 6.59 3.58 17.09
CA ASP A 106 6.12 2.73 18.18
C ASP A 106 4.67 2.26 17.96
N SER A 107 4.34 1.08 18.47
CA SER A 107 3.02 0.46 18.27
C SER A 107 1.85 1.22 18.91
N ASP A 108 2.09 1.91 20.03
CA ASP A 108 1.07 2.72 20.71
C ASP A 108 0.78 4.02 19.94
N VAL A 109 1.81 4.65 19.38
CA VAL A 109 1.70 5.81 18.48
C VAL A 109 0.86 5.46 17.25
N VAL A 110 1.11 4.30 16.63
CA VAL A 110 0.30 3.81 15.49
C VAL A 110 -1.13 3.47 15.93
N PHE A 111 -1.32 2.87 17.11
CA PHE A 111 -2.65 2.60 17.64
C PHE A 111 -3.46 3.88 17.87
N ASP A 112 -2.84 4.92 18.42
CA ASP A 112 -3.51 6.23 18.57
C ASP A 112 -3.88 6.81 17.21
N GLY A 113 -3.02 6.70 16.19
CA GLY A 113 -3.35 7.11 14.82
C GLY A 113 -4.51 6.32 14.19
N MET A 114 -4.56 5.00 14.38
CA MET A 114 -5.70 4.17 13.96
C MET A 114 -6.99 4.61 14.67
N ARG A 115 -6.92 4.81 15.98
CA ARG A 115 -8.05 5.21 16.82
C ARG A 115 -8.58 6.59 16.45
N ASP A 116 -7.70 7.54 16.17
CA ASP A 116 -8.07 8.89 15.73
C ASP A 116 -8.64 8.87 14.31
N SER A 117 -8.14 8.00 13.44
CA SER A 117 -8.71 7.77 12.11
C SER A 117 -10.16 7.32 12.17
N VAL A 118 -10.45 6.32 13.01
CA VAL A 118 -11.82 5.83 13.24
C VAL A 118 -12.71 6.93 13.82
N ARG A 119 -12.21 7.73 14.77
CA ARG A 119 -12.99 8.84 15.35
C ARG A 119 -13.35 9.92 14.36
N SER A 120 -12.39 10.31 13.51
CA SER A 120 -12.59 11.38 12.54
C SER A 120 -13.66 11.01 11.50
N LEU A 121 -13.69 9.74 11.07
CA LEU A 121 -14.74 9.24 10.18
C LEU A 121 -16.09 9.05 10.91
N GLY A 122 -16.07 8.84 12.22
CA GLY A 122 -17.25 8.86 13.07
C GLY A 122 -18.35 7.90 12.57
N GLY A 123 -19.56 8.43 12.37
CA GLY A 123 -20.70 7.66 11.86
C GLY A 123 -20.76 7.56 10.32
N SER A 124 -19.84 8.19 9.60
CA SER A 124 -19.84 8.25 8.14
C SER A 124 -19.23 7.02 7.49
N ALA A 125 -18.44 6.23 8.21
CA ALA A 125 -17.85 4.99 7.71
C ALA A 125 -17.77 3.93 8.81
N VAL A 126 -17.75 2.67 8.42
CA VAL A 126 -17.58 1.52 9.33
C VAL A 126 -16.26 0.82 9.04
N VAL A 127 -15.56 0.41 10.10
CA VAL A 127 -14.35 -0.40 9.98
C VAL A 127 -14.76 -1.80 9.51
N VAL A 128 -14.12 -2.27 8.44
CA VAL A 128 -14.35 -3.60 7.84
C VAL A 128 -13.09 -4.47 7.89
N GLY A 129 -11.93 -3.85 8.03
CA GLY A 129 -10.65 -4.53 8.22
C GLY A 129 -9.70 -3.70 9.08
N GLU A 130 -8.93 -4.38 9.92
CA GLU A 130 -7.83 -3.80 10.68
C GLU A 130 -6.67 -4.81 10.67
N THR A 131 -5.48 -4.36 10.31
CA THR A 131 -4.26 -5.18 10.35
C THR A 131 -3.12 -4.37 10.94
N ALA A 132 -2.53 -4.85 12.03
CA ALA A 132 -1.27 -4.32 12.54
C ALA A 132 -0.09 -5.00 11.84
N GLY A 133 0.91 -4.21 11.49
CA GLY A 133 2.16 -4.65 10.88
C GLY A 133 3.37 -4.13 11.65
N PHE A 134 4.53 -4.72 11.40
CA PHE A 134 5.80 -4.31 12.02
C PHE A 134 6.97 -4.70 11.13
N VAL A 135 8.09 -3.97 11.28
CA VAL A 135 9.36 -4.30 10.63
C VAL A 135 10.04 -5.41 11.43
N TYR A 136 10.13 -6.59 10.82
CA TYR A 136 10.76 -7.78 11.39
C TYR A 136 12.28 -7.79 11.13
N HIS A 137 13.07 -7.89 12.20
CA HIS A 137 14.54 -7.83 12.17
C HIS A 137 15.09 -6.65 11.33
N ASP A 138 15.97 -6.94 10.38
CA ASP A 138 16.63 -6.07 9.40
C ASP A 138 15.82 -5.97 8.10
N SER A 139 14.52 -5.65 8.23
CA SER A 139 13.55 -5.56 7.12
C SER A 139 13.34 -6.89 6.40
N ARG A 140 13.03 -7.94 7.16
CA ARG A 140 12.71 -9.26 6.62
C ARG A 140 11.20 -9.49 6.52
N ASP A 141 10.77 -10.19 5.49
CA ASP A 141 9.48 -10.89 5.50
C ASP A 141 9.54 -12.06 6.52
N LEU A 142 8.37 -12.56 6.93
CA LEU A 142 8.27 -13.68 7.87
C LEU A 142 8.86 -14.99 7.34
N SER A 143 9.04 -15.16 6.02
CA SER A 143 9.85 -16.24 5.45
C SER A 143 11.33 -16.16 5.84
N GLY A 144 11.79 -15.00 6.30
CA GLY A 144 13.15 -14.72 6.73
C GLY A 144 14.08 -14.19 5.64
N PHE A 145 13.56 -13.79 4.47
CA PHE A 145 14.32 -13.07 3.44
C PHE A 145 14.18 -11.56 3.64
N ILE A 146 15.23 -10.80 3.30
CA ILE A 146 15.17 -9.33 3.28
C ILE A 146 14.20 -8.90 2.19
N ASP A 147 13.27 -8.00 2.53
CA ASP A 147 12.23 -7.47 1.65
C ASP A 147 12.49 -5.98 1.38
N GLY A 148 12.28 -5.56 0.13
CA GLY A 148 12.56 -4.20 -0.35
C GLY A 148 14.01 -3.91 -0.76
N THR A 149 14.82 -4.92 -1.07
CA THR A 149 16.23 -4.70 -1.48
C THR A 149 16.35 -3.91 -2.79
N GLU A 150 15.44 -4.12 -3.73
CA GLU A 150 15.42 -3.46 -5.05
C GLU A 150 14.36 -2.33 -5.13
N ASN A 151 13.90 -1.82 -3.98
CA ASN A 151 13.01 -0.67 -4.00
C ASN A 151 13.77 0.58 -4.50
N PRO A 152 13.12 1.47 -5.27
CA PRO A 152 13.73 2.73 -5.70
C PRO A 152 14.30 3.52 -4.51
N ALA A 153 15.45 4.17 -4.70
CA ALA A 153 16.01 5.04 -3.68
C ALA A 153 15.08 6.24 -3.42
N LEU A 154 15.15 6.85 -2.23
CA LEU A 154 14.22 7.92 -1.85
C LEU A 154 14.16 9.12 -2.79
N ASP A 155 15.28 9.46 -3.43
CA ASP A 155 15.36 10.56 -4.38
C ASP A 155 14.78 10.19 -5.76
N GLU A 156 14.62 8.89 -6.04
CA GLU A 156 14.06 8.33 -7.28
C GLU A 156 12.59 7.93 -7.11
N ALA A 157 12.19 7.46 -5.92
CA ALA A 157 10.86 6.94 -5.61
C ALA A 157 9.70 7.89 -5.99
N PRO A 158 9.79 9.23 -5.82
CA PRO A 158 8.73 10.12 -6.29
C PRO A 158 8.54 10.10 -7.81
N GLY A 159 9.59 9.83 -8.59
CA GLY A 159 9.51 9.68 -10.05
C GLY A 159 8.75 8.44 -10.49
N VAL A 160 8.79 7.38 -9.68
CA VAL A 160 8.11 6.10 -9.91
C VAL A 160 6.66 6.15 -9.40
N ALA A 161 6.47 6.56 -8.14
CA ALA A 161 5.21 6.36 -7.43
C ALA A 161 4.21 7.52 -7.56
N VAL A 162 4.62 8.72 -7.98
CA VAL A 162 3.74 9.90 -8.06
C VAL A 162 3.18 10.07 -9.47
N VAL A 163 1.86 10.21 -9.55
CA VAL A 163 1.17 10.58 -10.79
C VAL A 163 1.64 11.97 -11.23
N ALA A 164 2.28 12.05 -12.39
CA ALA A 164 2.66 13.31 -13.01
C ALA A 164 1.42 14.19 -13.28
N GLY A 165 1.61 15.51 -13.44
CA GLY A 165 0.51 16.49 -13.51
C GLY A 165 -0.67 16.13 -14.44
N GLY A 166 -1.83 16.75 -14.19
CA GLY A 166 -3.11 16.37 -14.81
C GLY A 166 -4.08 15.77 -13.78
N PRO A 167 -5.14 15.06 -14.21
CA PRO A 167 -6.05 14.36 -13.30
C PRO A 167 -5.29 13.43 -12.36
N GLY A 168 -5.50 13.60 -11.05
CA GLY A 168 -4.81 12.84 -10.00
C GLY A 168 -3.36 13.24 -9.77
N GLY A 169 -2.86 14.28 -10.45
CA GLY A 169 -1.47 14.72 -10.34
C GLY A 169 -1.06 15.03 -8.90
N GLY A 170 0.10 14.54 -8.48
CA GLY A 170 0.59 14.60 -7.10
C GLY A 170 0.05 13.48 -6.19
N GLY A 171 -0.89 12.66 -6.66
CA GLY A 171 -1.33 11.44 -5.96
C GLY A 171 -0.47 10.22 -6.31
N SER A 172 -0.85 9.06 -5.78
CA SER A 172 -0.25 7.76 -6.09
C SER A 172 -1.34 6.70 -6.23
N LEU A 173 -1.06 5.62 -6.96
CA LEU A 173 -1.94 4.46 -7.06
C LEU A 173 -1.45 3.40 -6.07
N VAL A 174 -2.35 2.92 -5.20
CA VAL A 174 -2.02 1.89 -4.23
C VAL A 174 -2.71 0.57 -4.59
N PHE A 175 -1.98 -0.52 -4.41
CA PHE A 175 -2.49 -1.88 -4.45
C PHE A 175 -2.09 -2.58 -3.14
N SER A 176 -3.06 -3.15 -2.44
CA SER A 176 -2.82 -3.89 -1.19
C SER A 176 -3.29 -5.32 -1.32
N GLN A 177 -2.52 -6.24 -0.71
CA GLN A 177 -2.87 -7.65 -0.62
C GLN A 177 -2.38 -8.22 0.71
N ARG A 178 -3.26 -8.86 1.47
CA ARG A 178 -2.88 -9.58 2.69
C ARG A 178 -2.53 -11.03 2.38
N TRP A 179 -1.27 -11.39 2.61
CA TRP A 179 -0.78 -12.76 2.51
C TRP A 179 -0.77 -13.45 3.88
N ILE A 180 -1.20 -14.72 3.90
CA ILE A 180 -1.07 -15.59 5.07
C ILE A 180 -0.11 -16.70 4.68
N HIS A 181 1.08 -16.69 5.28
CA HIS A 181 2.11 -17.67 5.00
C HIS A 181 1.84 -19.00 5.70
N ASP A 182 2.13 -20.10 5.01
CA ASP A 182 2.31 -21.41 5.63
C ASP A 182 3.79 -21.54 6.07
N LEU A 183 4.07 -21.02 7.27
CA LEU A 183 5.42 -20.98 7.81
C LEU A 183 5.98 -22.38 8.07
N ASP A 184 5.14 -23.36 8.46
CA ASP A 184 5.58 -24.74 8.66
C ASP A 184 6.12 -25.33 7.35
N THR A 185 5.41 -25.12 6.24
CA THR A 185 5.87 -25.54 4.92
C THR A 185 7.16 -24.83 4.53
N ILE A 186 7.23 -23.51 4.69
CA ILE A 186 8.43 -22.71 4.34
C ILE A 186 9.64 -23.17 5.16
N GLU A 187 9.50 -23.30 6.48
CA GLU A 187 10.58 -23.65 7.40
C GLU A 187 11.04 -25.11 7.23
N SER A 188 10.17 -26.01 6.76
CA SER A 188 10.55 -27.39 6.43
C SER A 188 11.44 -27.51 5.19
N MET A 189 11.43 -26.50 4.31
CA MET A 189 12.19 -26.50 3.08
C MET A 189 13.68 -26.21 3.36
N PRO A 190 14.64 -26.96 2.79
CA PRO A 190 16.06 -26.63 2.92
C PRO A 190 16.37 -25.22 2.39
N VAL A 191 17.26 -24.47 3.07
CA VAL A 191 17.61 -23.09 2.69
C VAL A 191 17.94 -22.94 1.20
N PRO A 192 18.77 -23.80 0.56
CA PRO A 192 19.06 -23.66 -0.87
C PRO A 192 17.84 -23.81 -1.78
N GLU A 193 16.78 -24.50 -1.36
CA GLU A 193 15.52 -24.57 -2.12
C GLU A 193 14.66 -23.33 -1.89
N GLN A 194 14.64 -22.78 -0.67
CA GLN A 194 13.98 -21.49 -0.39
C GLN A 194 14.61 -20.37 -1.23
N GLU A 195 15.95 -20.34 -1.31
CA GLU A 195 16.70 -19.35 -2.09
C GLU A 195 16.36 -19.44 -3.58
N LYS A 196 16.13 -20.63 -4.14
CA LYS A 196 15.67 -20.78 -5.53
C LYS A 196 14.24 -20.28 -5.75
N VAL A 197 13.35 -20.46 -4.77
CA VAL A 197 11.98 -19.96 -4.83
C VAL A 197 11.96 -18.43 -4.80
N ILE A 198 12.82 -17.80 -3.99
CA ILE A 198 12.90 -16.34 -3.91
C ILE A 198 13.73 -15.74 -5.05
N GLY A 199 14.89 -16.33 -5.36
CA GLY A 199 15.86 -15.81 -6.33
C GLY A 199 17.04 -15.06 -5.69
N ARG A 200 17.16 -15.08 -4.36
CA ARG A 200 18.25 -14.43 -3.61
C ARG A 200 18.72 -15.35 -2.47
N THR A 201 19.93 -15.14 -1.97
CA THR A 201 20.43 -15.81 -0.76
C THR A 201 19.68 -15.32 0.47
N LYS A 202 19.43 -16.22 1.43
CA LYS A 202 18.60 -15.89 2.60
C LYS A 202 19.30 -14.97 3.59
N ALA A 203 20.61 -15.17 3.80
CA ALA A 203 21.35 -14.47 4.83
C ALA A 203 21.58 -12.99 4.49
N ASP A 204 22.05 -12.73 3.27
CA ASP A 204 22.61 -11.45 2.83
C ASP A 204 21.94 -10.87 1.58
N SER A 205 20.85 -11.48 1.09
CA SER A 205 20.06 -10.97 -0.04
C SER A 205 20.89 -10.75 -1.31
N VAL A 206 21.82 -11.66 -1.60
CA VAL A 206 22.59 -11.66 -2.85
C VAL A 206 21.76 -12.35 -3.93
N GLU A 207 21.52 -11.67 -5.05
CA GLU A 207 20.82 -12.26 -6.20
C GLU A 207 21.53 -13.51 -6.72
N LEU A 208 20.76 -14.54 -7.07
CA LEU A 208 21.30 -15.78 -7.60
C LEU A 208 21.68 -15.65 -9.08
N ASP A 209 22.85 -16.17 -9.44
CA ASP A 209 23.30 -16.32 -10.84
C ASP A 209 23.67 -17.79 -11.12
N PRO A 210 22.94 -18.50 -12.02
CA PRO A 210 21.81 -18.01 -12.80
C PRO A 210 20.52 -17.91 -11.96
N LEU A 211 19.71 -16.90 -12.27
CA LEU A 211 18.40 -16.69 -11.65
C LEU A 211 17.39 -17.76 -12.13
N PRO A 212 16.72 -18.52 -11.24
CA PRO A 212 15.71 -19.47 -11.64
C PRO A 212 14.51 -18.76 -12.30
N PRO A 213 14.00 -19.24 -13.45
CA PRO A 213 12.97 -18.54 -14.23
C PRO A 213 11.60 -18.48 -13.55
N ASP A 214 11.35 -19.32 -12.55
CA ASP A 214 10.15 -19.37 -11.72
C ASP A 214 10.35 -18.78 -10.32
N SER A 215 11.53 -18.22 -10.03
CA SER A 215 11.79 -17.50 -8.77
C SER A 215 10.96 -16.22 -8.66
N HIS A 216 10.68 -15.77 -7.44
CA HIS A 216 9.94 -14.54 -7.18
C HIS A 216 10.57 -13.34 -7.91
N VAL A 217 11.88 -13.13 -7.78
CA VAL A 217 12.60 -12.04 -8.47
C VAL A 217 12.38 -12.12 -9.98
N ALA A 218 12.59 -13.28 -10.62
CA ALA A 218 12.42 -13.43 -12.06
C ALA A 218 10.97 -13.19 -12.54
N ARG A 219 9.99 -13.38 -11.65
CA ARG A 219 8.56 -13.15 -11.94
C ARG A 219 8.12 -11.70 -11.76
N MET A 220 8.90 -10.89 -11.03
CA MET A 220 8.59 -9.48 -10.75
C MET A 220 9.36 -8.50 -11.64
N VAL A 221 10.46 -8.91 -12.26
CA VAL A 221 11.12 -8.11 -13.31
C VAL A 221 10.24 -8.09 -14.57
N VAL A 222 9.62 -6.94 -14.82
CA VAL A 222 8.74 -6.71 -15.98
C VAL A 222 9.23 -5.48 -16.72
N ALA A 223 9.34 -5.57 -18.04
CA ALA A 223 9.70 -4.43 -18.89
C ALA A 223 8.50 -3.94 -19.72
N ASP A 224 8.49 -2.65 -20.03
CA ASP A 224 7.54 -2.03 -20.93
C ASP A 224 7.83 -2.32 -22.42
N ASP A 225 7.02 -1.75 -23.32
CA ASP A 225 7.19 -1.94 -24.76
C ASP A 225 8.52 -1.37 -25.31
N SER A 226 9.19 -0.50 -24.56
CA SER A 226 10.50 0.09 -24.88
C SER A 226 11.68 -0.72 -24.32
N GLY A 227 11.40 -1.67 -23.43
CA GLY A 227 12.41 -2.50 -22.74
C GLY A 227 12.92 -1.88 -21.44
N GLU A 228 12.26 -0.82 -20.94
CA GLU A 228 12.54 -0.23 -19.63
C GLU A 228 11.80 -1.00 -18.53
N GLU A 229 12.47 -1.26 -17.40
CA GLU A 229 11.87 -1.98 -16.28
C GLU A 229 10.76 -1.15 -15.63
N ILE A 230 9.67 -1.83 -15.23
CA ILE A 230 8.53 -1.22 -14.56
C ILE A 230 8.72 -1.40 -13.05
N GLU A 231 8.98 -0.30 -12.38
CA GLU A 231 9.11 -0.21 -10.92
C GLU A 231 7.76 0.12 -10.25
N ILE A 232 7.68 -0.07 -8.92
CA ILE A 232 6.51 0.26 -8.09
C ILE A 232 6.90 1.04 -6.83
#